data_AF-A0A1H7BE36-F1
#
_entry.id   AF-A0A1H7BE36-F1
#
_cell.length_a   1.000
_cell.length_b   1.000
_cell.length_c   1.000
_cell.angle_alpha   90.00
_cell.angle_beta   90.00
_cell.angle_gamma   90.00
#
_symmetry.space_group_name_H-M   'P 1'
#
loop_
_entity.id
_entity.type
_entity.pdbx_description
1 polymer ?
#
loop_
_entity_poly.entity_id
_entity_poly.type
_entity_poly.pdbx_seq_one_letter_code
_entity_poly.pdbx_strand_id
1 'polypeptide(L)'
;MAAVGTLFVYGTLRRGFAHPMAKTLEELGRYLGRGTFQGRLYDRGPYPVAVLSSDPSHRVYGDVYALEAEERVLELMDEYEGVGEPLETGVTFERKQTAVRLADGSRKTAWIYLHSGYTDHFVPIAGGDYLAFKNR
;
A
#
# COMPACT_ATOMS: atom_id res chain seq x y z
N MET A 1 2.50 19.29 -18.74
CA MET A 1 3.13 18.13 -18.06
C MET A 1 2.01 17.17 -17.68
N ALA A 2 2.06 15.92 -18.14
CA ALA A 2 1.10 14.92 -17.69
C ALA A 2 1.21 14.81 -16.16
N ALA A 3 0.06 14.68 -15.48
CA ALA A 3 0.06 14.46 -14.04
C ALA A 3 0.81 13.15 -13.76
N VAL A 4 1.85 13.23 -12.93
CA VAL A 4 2.63 12.06 -12.53
C VAL A 4 1.82 11.33 -11.45
N GLY A 5 1.40 10.10 -11.76
CA GLY A 5 0.72 9.23 -10.80
C GLY A 5 1.51 9.05 -9.52
N THR A 6 0.82 8.83 -8.42
CA THR A 6 1.47 8.52 -7.14
C THR A 6 0.96 7.17 -6.66
N LEU A 7 1.85 6.31 -6.19
CA LEU A 7 1.54 5.04 -5.56
C LEU A 7 1.96 5.08 -4.08
N PHE A 8 1.10 4.56 -3.21
CA PHE A 8 1.43 4.35 -1.80
C PHE A 8 1.43 2.85 -1.49
N VAL A 9 2.52 2.39 -0.86
CA VAL A 9 2.73 0.99 -0.49
C VAL A 9 2.97 0.88 1.01
N TYR A 10 2.40 -0.14 1.65
CA TYR A 10 2.40 -0.29 3.12
C TYR A 10 2.94 -1.63 3.63
N GLY A 11 3.32 -2.54 2.74
CA GLY A 11 3.74 -3.90 3.07
C GLY A 11 5.11 -4.28 2.49
N THR A 12 5.17 -5.44 1.86
CA THR A 12 6.36 -6.05 1.26
C THR A 12 6.96 -5.24 0.09
N LEU A 13 6.19 -4.32 -0.48
CA LEU A 13 6.66 -3.37 -1.51
C LEU A 13 7.36 -2.13 -0.94
N ARG A 14 7.39 -1.97 0.39
CA ARG A 14 8.10 -0.85 1.02
C ARG A 14 9.61 -0.99 0.87
N ARG A 15 10.28 0.17 0.85
CA ARG A 15 11.74 0.25 0.78
C ARG A 15 12.38 -0.51 1.95
N GLY A 16 13.35 -1.37 1.63
CA GLY A 16 14.07 -2.20 2.60
C GLY A 16 13.58 -3.64 2.71
N PHE A 17 12.50 -4.03 2.02
CA PHE A 17 12.19 -5.43 1.78
C PHE A 17 13.01 -5.99 0.62
N ALA A 18 13.63 -7.15 0.83
CA ALA A 18 14.28 -7.91 -0.24
C ALA A 18 13.24 -8.66 -1.10
N HIS A 19 12.36 -7.91 -1.77
CA HIS A 19 11.36 -8.46 -2.67
C HIS A 19 11.61 -7.96 -4.11
N PRO A 20 11.62 -8.84 -5.13
CA PRO A 20 11.88 -8.42 -6.51
C PRO A 20 10.97 -7.27 -6.98
N MET A 21 9.69 -7.32 -6.62
CA MET A 21 8.73 -6.26 -6.99
C MET A 21 9.01 -4.92 -6.30
N ALA A 22 9.57 -4.90 -5.08
CA ALA A 22 9.97 -3.66 -4.43
C ALA A 22 11.11 -2.99 -5.20
N LYS A 23 12.07 -3.79 -5.71
CA LYS A 23 13.15 -3.30 -6.57
C LYS A 23 12.61 -2.76 -7.90
N THR A 24 11.71 -3.48 -8.55
CA THR A 24 11.06 -3.02 -9.79
C THR A 24 10.33 -1.69 -9.57
N LEU A 25 9.62 -1.52 -8.45
CA LEU A 25 8.96 -0.25 -8.11
C LEU A 25 9.97 0.89 -7.88
N GLU A 26 11.11 0.62 -7.26
CA GLU A 26 12.19 1.60 -7.09
C GLU A 26 12.85 1.99 -8.42
N GLU A 27 12.88 1.10 -9.41
CA GLU A 27 13.41 1.38 -10.76
C GLU A 27 12.42 2.14 -11.65
N LEU A 28 11.11 1.87 -11.51
CA LEU A 28 10.05 2.48 -12.33
C LEU A 28 9.40 3.71 -11.68
N GLY A 29 9.77 4.03 -10.44
CA GLY A 29 9.19 5.09 -9.65
C GLY A 29 10.21 5.85 -8.84
N ARG A 30 9.95 7.14 -8.64
CA ARG A 30 10.77 8.01 -7.80
C ARG A 30 10.24 8.04 -6.38
N TYR A 31 11.05 7.57 -5.43
CA TYR A 31 10.71 7.65 -4.01
C TYR A 31 10.47 9.10 -3.55
N LEU A 32 9.30 9.37 -2.99
CA LEU A 32 8.91 10.69 -2.46
C LEU A 32 9.04 10.78 -0.94
N GLY A 33 9.10 9.65 -0.23
CA GLY A 33 9.23 9.61 1.22
C GLY A 33 8.18 8.75 1.90
N ARG A 34 8.20 8.78 3.23
CA ARG A 34 7.20 8.11 4.07
C ARG A 34 5.88 8.88 4.06
N GLY A 35 4.78 8.15 4.17
CA GLY A 35 3.46 8.72 4.27
C GLY A 35 2.52 7.90 5.14
N THR A 36 1.32 8.43 5.30
CA THR A 36 0.22 7.76 6.01
C THR A 36 -1.10 7.96 5.27
N PHE A 37 -2.02 7.00 5.42
CA PHE A 37 -3.43 7.19 5.08
C PHE A 37 -4.33 6.72 6.21
N GLN A 38 -5.59 7.17 6.18
CA GLN A 38 -6.59 6.79 7.16
C GLN A 38 -7.11 5.37 6.87
N GLY A 39 -6.65 4.41 7.66
CA GLY A 39 -6.91 3.01 7.38
C GLY A 39 -6.48 2.10 8.52
N ARG A 40 -6.94 0.86 8.45
CA ARG A 40 -6.59 -0.21 9.38
C ARG A 40 -5.78 -1.27 8.66
N LEU A 41 -4.73 -1.74 9.31
CA LEU A 41 -3.80 -2.72 8.78
C LEU A 41 -3.96 -4.04 9.52
N TYR A 42 -3.88 -5.15 8.78
CA TYR A 42 -3.98 -6.49 9.31
C TYR A 42 -2.84 -7.38 8.81
N ASP A 43 -2.46 -8.36 9.63
CA ASP A 43 -1.49 -9.39 9.28
C ASP A 43 -2.21 -10.59 8.65
N ARG A 44 -1.76 -11.01 7.46
CA ARG A 44 -2.19 -12.26 6.83
C ARG A 44 -1.09 -13.33 6.83
N GLY A 45 0.06 -13.06 7.47
CA GLY A 45 1.21 -13.95 7.49
C GLY A 45 2.30 -13.46 6.54
N PRO A 46 2.26 -13.82 5.24
CA PRO A 46 3.32 -13.47 4.30
C PRO A 46 3.27 -11.99 3.87
N TYR A 47 2.09 -11.37 3.90
CA TYR A 47 1.89 -9.96 3.54
C TYR A 47 0.79 -9.33 4.40
N PRO A 48 0.79 -8.00 4.57
CA PRO A 48 -0.30 -7.31 5.24
C PRO A 48 -1.43 -6.99 4.26
N VAL A 49 -2.59 -6.69 4.81
CA VAL A 49 -3.74 -6.15 4.06
C VAL A 49 -4.28 -4.93 4.76
N ALA A 50 -4.71 -3.93 4.00
CA ALA A 50 -5.30 -2.71 4.55
C ALA A 50 -6.70 -2.45 4.03
N VAL A 51 -7.51 -1.80 4.87
CA VAL A 51 -8.83 -1.28 4.52
C VAL A 51 -8.94 0.19 4.92
N LEU A 52 -9.82 0.95 4.26
CA LEU A 52 -10.15 2.31 4.70
C LEU A 52 -10.80 2.27 6.09
N SER A 53 -10.56 3.32 6.88
CA SER A 53 -11.21 3.49 8.18
C SER A 53 -11.68 4.93 8.34
N SER A 54 -12.83 5.11 8.98
CA SER A 54 -13.34 6.42 9.40
C SER A 54 -12.85 6.83 10.78
N ASP A 55 -12.24 5.92 11.54
CA ASP A 55 -11.72 6.20 12.88
C ASP A 55 -10.40 6.99 12.77
N PRO A 56 -10.31 8.21 13.33
CA PRO A 56 -9.13 9.08 13.23
C PRO A 56 -7.87 8.49 13.89
N SER A 57 -8.03 7.54 14.81
CA SER A 57 -6.92 6.84 15.48
C SER A 57 -6.24 5.80 14.58
N HIS A 58 -6.93 5.29 13.55
CA HIS A 58 -6.41 4.26 12.65
C HIS A 58 -5.58 4.85 11.51
N ARG A 59 -4.27 4.64 11.55
CA ARG A 59 -3.36 5.11 10.49
C ARG A 59 -2.50 3.98 10.00
N VAL A 60 -2.36 3.88 8.68
CA VAL A 60 -1.41 2.95 8.05
C VAL A 60 -0.18 3.74 7.60
N TYR A 61 1.00 3.24 7.95
CA TYR A 61 2.29 3.82 7.60
C TYR A 61 2.90 3.10 6.41
N GLY A 62 3.45 3.87 5.49
CA GLY A 62 3.99 3.34 4.25
C GLY A 62 4.91 4.31 3.54
N ASP A 63 5.20 3.97 2.30
CA ASP A 63 6.12 4.65 1.41
C ASP A 63 5.38 5.15 0.17
N VAL A 64 5.76 6.34 -0.31
CA VAL A 64 5.12 7.04 -1.42
C VAL A 64 6.10 7.11 -2.59
N TYR A 65 5.63 6.76 -3.79
CA TYR A 65 6.40 6.81 -5.03
C TYR A 65 5.64 7.63 -6.07
N ALA A 66 6.36 8.50 -6.79
CA ALA A 66 5.90 9.10 -8.03
C ALA A 66 6.17 8.12 -9.18
N LEU A 67 5.18 7.87 -10.03
CA LEU A 67 5.25 6.91 -11.12
C LEU A 67 5.65 7.61 -12.43
N GLU A 68 6.75 7.19 -13.04
CA GLU A 68 7.21 7.80 -14.31
C GLU A 68 6.38 7.32 -15.50
N ALA A 69 5.90 6.08 -15.46
CA ALA A 69 4.99 5.46 -16.42
C ALA A 69 3.78 4.88 -15.69
N GLU A 70 2.86 5.75 -15.24
CA GLU A 70 1.73 5.38 -14.38
C GLU A 70 0.99 4.13 -14.87
N GLU A 71 0.45 4.15 -16.08
CA GLU A 71 -0.35 3.03 -16.63
C GLU A 71 0.41 1.70 -16.58
N ARG A 72 1.65 1.67 -17.07
CA ARG A 72 2.47 0.46 -17.10
C ARG A 72 2.80 -0.07 -15.70
N VAL A 73 3.11 0.81 -14.76
CA VAL A 73 3.41 0.39 -13.37
C VAL A 73 2.14 -0.15 -12.73
N LEU A 74 1.01 0.52 -12.94
CA LEU A 74 -0.28 0.15 -12.40
C LEU A 74 -0.77 -1.19 -12.95
N GLU A 75 -0.61 -1.47 -14.23
CA GLU A 75 -0.90 -2.79 -14.84
C GLU A 75 -0.05 -3.90 -14.21
N LEU A 76 1.27 -3.68 -14.06
CA LEU A 76 2.17 -4.64 -13.43
C LEU A 76 1.79 -4.92 -11.98
N MET A 77 1.42 -3.88 -11.22
CA MET A 77 1.00 -4.01 -9.84
C MET A 77 -0.37 -4.69 -9.71
N ASP A 78 -1.30 -4.43 -10.64
CA ASP A 78 -2.59 -5.11 -10.67
C ASP A 78 -2.43 -6.62 -10.90
N GLU A 79 -1.56 -7.01 -11.83
CA GLU A 79 -1.21 -8.41 -12.08
C GLU A 79 -0.54 -9.04 -10.85
N TYR A 80 0.40 -8.33 -10.22
CA TYR A 80 1.13 -8.83 -9.06
C TYR A 80 0.24 -9.03 -7.81
N GLU A 81 -0.64 -8.07 -7.53
CA GLU A 81 -1.54 -8.12 -6.36
C GLU A 81 -2.79 -8.99 -6.63
N GLY A 82 -3.04 -9.41 -7.88
CA GLY A 82 -4.23 -10.17 -8.26
C GLY A 82 -5.51 -9.36 -8.15
N VAL A 83 -5.51 -8.11 -8.64
CA VAL A 83 -6.67 -7.21 -8.51
C VAL A 83 -7.93 -7.81 -9.15
N GLY A 84 -9.03 -7.74 -8.41
CA GLY A 84 -10.35 -8.17 -8.89
C GLY A 84 -10.61 -9.67 -8.76
N GLU A 85 -9.61 -10.48 -8.40
CA GLU A 85 -9.77 -11.92 -8.17
C GLU A 85 -9.40 -12.27 -6.72
N PRO A 86 -10.17 -13.15 -6.04
CA PRO A 86 -9.76 -13.67 -4.75
C PRO A 86 -8.49 -14.52 -4.88
N LEU A 87 -7.45 -14.17 -4.13
CA LEU A 87 -6.28 -15.02 -3.95
C LEU A 87 -6.67 -16.32 -3.24
N GLU A 88 -5.83 -17.35 -3.32
CA GLU A 88 -6.03 -18.63 -2.60
C GLU A 88 -6.25 -18.44 -1.10
N THR A 89 -5.73 -17.34 -0.53
CA THR A 89 -5.88 -16.95 0.87
C THR A 89 -7.23 -16.29 1.21
N GLY A 90 -8.13 -16.15 0.23
CA GLY A 90 -9.43 -15.46 0.34
C GLY A 90 -9.35 -13.94 0.33
N VAL A 91 -8.16 -13.36 0.14
CA VAL A 91 -7.97 -11.91 0.04
C VAL A 91 -8.23 -11.48 -1.40
N THR A 92 -9.08 -10.47 -1.59
CA THR A 92 -9.24 -9.77 -2.86
C THR A 92 -8.68 -8.36 -2.71
N PHE A 93 -7.85 -7.93 -3.65
CA PHE A 93 -7.38 -6.55 -3.71
C PHE A 93 -8.17 -5.73 -4.74
N GLU A 94 -8.39 -4.47 -4.41
CA GLU A 94 -8.87 -3.43 -5.31
C GLU A 94 -7.91 -2.25 -5.28
N ARG A 95 -7.68 -1.62 -6.44
CA ARG A 95 -6.91 -0.39 -6.52
C ARG A 95 -7.83 0.81 -6.32
N LYS A 96 -7.50 1.70 -5.37
CA LYS A 96 -8.26 2.92 -5.06
C LYS A 96 -7.36 4.14 -4.95
N GLN A 97 -7.86 5.30 -5.36
CA GLN A 97 -7.23 6.58 -5.07
C GLN A 97 -7.63 7.05 -3.67
N THR A 98 -6.65 7.43 -2.85
CA THR A 98 -6.89 7.93 -1.49
C THR A 98 -5.92 9.06 -1.15
N ALA A 99 -6.38 9.98 -0.31
CA ALA A 99 -5.53 11.04 0.22
C ALA A 99 -4.49 10.45 1.19
N VAL A 100 -3.22 10.63 0.84
CA VAL A 100 -2.07 10.29 1.69
C VAL A 100 -1.45 11.57 2.23
N ARG A 101 -1.01 11.53 3.49
CA ARG A 101 -0.25 12.59 4.13
C ARG A 101 1.22 12.19 4.19
N LEU A 102 2.08 12.97 3.55
CA LEU A 102 3.53 12.78 3.60
C LEU A 102 4.11 13.27 4.93
N ALA A 103 5.32 12.84 5.24
CA ALA A 103 6.05 13.23 6.45
C ALA A 103 6.28 14.75 6.56
N ASP A 104 6.38 15.45 5.42
CA ASP A 104 6.48 16.92 5.36
C ASP A 104 5.15 17.64 5.66
N GLY A 105 4.07 16.89 5.90
CA GLY A 105 2.73 17.40 6.19
C GLY A 105 1.87 17.66 4.96
N SER A 106 2.44 17.61 3.76
CA SER A 106 1.70 17.76 2.50
C SER A 106 0.75 16.59 2.27
N ARG A 107 -0.29 16.85 1.45
CA ARG A 107 -1.26 15.84 1.05
C ARG A 107 -1.14 15.57 -0.45
N LYS A 108 -1.25 14.30 -0.83
CA LYS A 108 -1.33 13.87 -2.23
C LYS A 108 -2.44 12.85 -2.38
N THR A 109 -3.02 12.78 -3.58
CA THR A 109 -3.83 11.63 -3.96
C THR A 109 -2.89 10.56 -4.49
N ALA A 110 -2.98 9.34 -3.95
CA ALA A 110 -2.18 8.21 -4.38
C ALA A 110 -3.07 6.98 -4.62
N TRP A 111 -2.68 6.16 -5.58
CA TRP A 111 -3.16 4.81 -5.75
C TRP A 111 -2.71 3.94 -4.57
N ILE A 112 -3.61 3.11 -4.07
CA ILE A 112 -3.39 2.17 -2.97
C ILE A 112 -4.12 0.87 -3.31
N TYR A 113 -3.48 -0.27 -3.05
CA TYR A 113 -4.12 -1.58 -3.13
C TYR A 113 -4.76 -1.90 -1.78
N LEU A 114 -6.07 -2.06 -1.73
CA LEU A 114 -6.83 -2.26 -0.51
C LEU A 114 -7.62 -3.57 -0.60
N HIS A 115 -7.87 -4.20 0.55
CA HIS A 115 -8.71 -5.38 0.57
C HIS A 115 -10.20 -5.01 0.41
N SER A 116 -10.87 -5.63 -0.55
CA SER A 116 -12.30 -5.51 -0.80
C SER A 116 -13.06 -6.73 -0.25
N GLY A 117 -13.15 -6.85 1.07
CA GLY A 117 -13.84 -7.98 1.69
C GLY A 117 -13.97 -7.86 3.21
N TYR A 118 -14.50 -8.93 3.81
CA TYR A 118 -14.68 -9.04 5.26
C TYR A 118 -13.34 -9.26 5.96
N THR A 119 -13.16 -8.59 7.10
CA THR A 119 -11.90 -8.61 7.87
C THR A 119 -12.08 -9.22 9.26
N ASP A 120 -13.23 -9.83 9.55
CA ASP A 120 -13.65 -10.32 10.86
C ASP A 120 -12.68 -11.33 11.50
N HIS A 121 -11.94 -12.07 10.67
CA HIS A 121 -10.96 -13.07 11.10
C HIS A 121 -9.51 -12.60 10.95
N PHE A 122 -9.28 -11.35 10.57
CA PHE A 122 -7.93 -10.85 10.34
C PHE A 122 -7.31 -10.32 11.63
N VAL A 123 -6.02 -10.58 11.82
CA VAL A 123 -5.28 -10.14 13.00
C VAL A 123 -4.87 -8.68 12.82
N PRO A 124 -5.38 -7.73 13.63
CA PRO A 124 -5.04 -6.33 13.47
C PRO A 124 -3.59 -6.06 13.85
N ILE A 125 -2.89 -5.27 13.03
CA ILE A 125 -1.56 -4.75 13.34
C ILE A 125 -1.73 -3.46 14.13
N ALA A 126 -1.56 -3.55 15.45
CA ALA A 126 -1.61 -2.39 16.33
C ALA A 126 -0.52 -1.38 15.93
N GLY A 127 -0.92 -0.12 15.74
CA GLY A 127 -0.03 0.97 15.30
C GLY A 127 0.12 1.11 13.79
N GLY A 128 -0.37 0.16 12.99
CA GLY A 128 -0.51 0.28 11.53
C GLY A 128 0.78 0.42 10.73
N ASP A 129 1.92 0.01 11.28
CA ASP A 129 3.20 -0.06 10.56
C ASP A 129 3.65 -1.52 10.46
N TYR A 130 3.61 -2.08 9.25
CA TYR A 130 3.98 -3.47 8.98
C TYR A 130 5.45 -3.78 9.30
N LEU A 131 6.37 -2.84 8.98
CA LEU A 131 7.80 -3.06 9.21
C LEU A 131 8.09 -3.06 10.70
N ALA A 132 7.48 -2.14 11.44
CA ALA A 132 7.60 -2.11 12.90
C ALA A 132 6.98 -3.35 13.55
N PHE A 133 6.00 -4.00 12.91
CA PHE A 133 5.39 -5.23 13.38
C PHE A 133 6.25 -6.47 13.12
N LYS A 134 6.86 -6.60 11.92
CA LYS A 134 7.73 -7.74 11.56
C LYS A 134 9.10 -7.72 12.24
N ASN A 135 9.57 -6.57 12.70
CA ASN A 135 10.84 -6.42 13.43
C ASN A 135 10.70 -6.61 14.96
N ARG A 136 9.57 -7.13 15.44
CA ARG A 136 9.33 -7.47 16.85
C ARG A 136 9.51 -8.96 17.07
#